data_AF-A0A6L6ET38-F1
#
_entry.id   AF-A0A6L6ET38-F1
#
_cell.length_a   1.000
_cell.length_b   1.000
_cell.length_c   1.000
_cell.angle_alpha   90.00
_cell.angle_beta   90.00
_cell.angle_gamma   90.00
#
_symmetry.space_group_name_H-M   'P 1'
#
loop_
_entity.id
_entity.type
_entity.pdbx_description
1 polymer ?
#
loop_
_entity_poly.entity_id
_entity_poly.type
_entity_poly.pdbx_seq_one_letter_code
_entity_poly.pdbx_strand_id
1 'polypeptide(L)'
;VFDAHTGVARPPGSLSGGEQFQASLALALGLADVVSQGGSASGRVFEALFVDEGFGSLDPEALGQAVDALHQIHATGRTVGVITHVEAMKEDLQIGIRVDRLPDGNGSTLACHPEI
;
A
#
# COMPACT_ATOMS: atom_id res chain seq x y z
N VAL A 1 3.71 -17.62 -11.84
CA VAL A 1 4.72 -16.76 -11.17
C VAL A 1 6.06 -17.41 -11.36
N PHE A 2 7.05 -16.68 -11.88
CA PHE A 2 8.40 -17.24 -12.02
C PHE A 2 9.10 -17.16 -10.67
N ASP A 3 9.50 -18.31 -10.12
CA ASP A 3 10.21 -18.39 -8.85
C ASP A 3 11.71 -18.24 -9.12
N ALA A 4 12.28 -17.09 -8.77
CA ALA A 4 13.69 -16.80 -9.03
C ALA A 4 14.66 -17.63 -8.17
N HIS A 5 14.20 -18.21 -7.07
CA HIS A 5 15.02 -19.03 -6.18
C HIS A 5 15.20 -20.45 -6.73
N THR A 6 14.12 -21.03 -7.29
CA THR A 6 14.12 -22.38 -7.86
C THR A 6 14.31 -22.41 -9.38
N GLY A 7 14.11 -21.28 -10.06
CA GLY A 7 14.16 -21.16 -11.52
C GLY A 7 12.94 -21.75 -12.24
N VAL A 8 11.88 -22.11 -11.51
CA VAL A 8 10.71 -22.82 -12.04
C VAL A 8 9.46 -21.94 -11.95
N ALA A 9 8.60 -22.02 -12.96
CA ALA A 9 7.30 -21.36 -12.91
C ALA A 9 6.36 -22.11 -11.96
N ARG A 10 5.80 -21.40 -10.98
CA ARG A 10 4.80 -21.91 -10.03
C ARG A 10 3.43 -21.23 -10.21
N PRO A 11 2.32 -21.91 -9.89
CA PRO A 11 0.98 -21.28 -9.92
C PRO A 11 0.91 -20.10 -8.95
N PRO A 12 0.17 -19.01 -9.24
CA PRO A 12 -0.01 -17.89 -8.32
C PRO A 12 -0.60 -18.30 -6.97
N GLY A 13 -1.46 -19.32 -6.94
CA GLY A 13 -2.05 -19.86 -5.70
C GLY A 13 -1.06 -20.56 -4.76
N SER A 14 0.21 -20.71 -5.17
CA SER A 14 1.29 -21.21 -4.29
C SER A 14 2.04 -20.10 -3.55
N LEU A 15 1.66 -18.84 -3.75
CA LEU A 15 2.19 -17.71 -2.99
C LEU A 15 1.60 -17.69 -1.58
N SER A 16 2.44 -17.41 -0.58
CA SER A 16 2.02 -17.05 0.77
C SER A 16 1.21 -15.75 0.77
N GLY A 17 0.53 -15.45 1.89
CA GLY A 17 -0.24 -14.21 2.02
C GLY A 17 0.59 -12.95 1.74
N GLY A 18 1.82 -12.89 2.30
CA GLY A 18 2.73 -11.77 2.06
C GLY A 18 3.21 -11.66 0.61
N GLU A 19 3.57 -12.78 -0.03
CA GLU A 19 3.97 -12.80 -1.44
C GLU A 19 2.81 -12.37 -2.37
N GLN A 20 1.57 -12.77 -2.07
CA GLN A 20 0.39 -12.33 -2.82
C GLN A 20 0.16 -10.82 -2.67
N PHE A 21 0.33 -10.28 -1.46
CA PHE A 21 0.21 -8.86 -1.21
C PHE A 21 1.29 -8.06 -1.95
N GLN A 22 2.55 -8.47 -1.88
CA GLN A 22 3.66 -7.84 -2.62
C GLN A 22 3.42 -7.87 -4.13
N ALA A 23 2.99 -9.00 -4.68
CA ALA A 23 2.66 -9.10 -6.10
C ALA A 23 1.50 -8.17 -6.51
N SER A 24 0.48 -8.06 -5.65
CA SER A 24 -0.68 -7.18 -5.89
C SER A 24 -0.30 -5.71 -5.79
N LEU A 25 0.53 -5.34 -4.81
CA LEU A 25 1.09 -4.00 -4.67
C LEU A 25 1.91 -3.66 -5.90
N ALA A 26 2.91 -4.46 -6.27
CA ALA A 26 3.75 -4.24 -7.45
C ALA A 26 2.93 -4.08 -8.74
N LEU A 27 1.85 -4.87 -8.89
CA LEU A 27 0.93 -4.73 -10.02
C LEU A 27 0.15 -3.41 -9.98
N ALA A 28 -0.36 -3.00 -8.81
CA ALA A 28 -1.05 -1.73 -8.64
C ALA A 28 -0.12 -0.54 -8.95
N LEU A 29 1.13 -0.59 -8.50
CA LEU A 29 2.18 0.39 -8.80
C LEU A 29 2.45 0.47 -10.31
N GLY A 30 2.73 -0.67 -10.95
CA GLY A 30 3.00 -0.73 -12.38
C GLY A 30 1.82 -0.28 -13.22
N LEU A 31 0.59 -0.62 -12.82
CA LEU A 31 -0.62 -0.16 -13.50
C LEU A 31 -0.82 1.35 -13.35
N ALA A 32 -0.59 1.90 -12.16
CA ALA A 32 -0.66 3.34 -11.92
C ALA A 32 0.34 4.10 -12.82
N ASP A 33 1.54 3.56 -13.03
CA ASP A 33 2.55 4.15 -13.93
C ASP A 33 2.13 4.06 -15.41
N VAL A 34 1.66 2.89 -15.88
CA VAL A 34 1.23 2.70 -17.28
C VAL A 34 0.04 3.60 -17.64
N VAL A 35 -0.96 3.70 -16.76
CA VAL A 35 -2.12 4.57 -16.98
C VAL A 35 -1.70 6.04 -17.03
N SER A 36 -0.76 6.44 -16.18
CA SER A 36 -0.23 7.82 -16.16
C SER A 36 0.51 8.17 -17.47
N GLN A 37 1.27 7.24 -18.03
CA GLN A 37 2.00 7.44 -19.30
C GLN A 37 1.05 7.42 -20.52
N GLY A 38 0.00 6.60 -20.50
CA GLY A 38 -0.99 6.51 -21.58
C GLY A 38 -2.08 7.58 -21.58
N GLY A 39 -2.24 8.32 -20.47
CA GLY A 39 -3.32 9.28 -20.23
C GLY A 39 -3.19 10.64 -20.94
N SER A 40 -2.05 10.96 -21.55
CA SER A 40 -1.79 12.24 -22.24
C SER A 40 -2.77 12.54 -23.40
N ALA A 41 -3.53 11.55 -23.88
CA ALA A 41 -4.55 11.74 -24.91
C ALA A 41 -5.98 11.99 -24.38
N SER A 42 -6.24 11.82 -23.07
CA SER A 42 -7.61 11.89 -22.51
C SER A 42 -7.76 12.76 -21.24
N GLY A 43 -6.68 13.35 -20.73
CA GLY A 43 -6.73 14.28 -19.58
C GLY A 43 -7.11 13.62 -18.26
N ARG A 44 -7.10 12.29 -18.16
CA ARG A 44 -7.37 11.54 -16.93
C ARG A 44 -6.06 11.18 -16.25
N VAL A 45 -5.64 12.00 -15.29
CA VAL A 45 -4.53 11.70 -14.38
C VAL A 45 -5.10 10.88 -13.21
N PHE A 46 -4.43 9.79 -12.82
CA PHE A 46 -4.78 9.07 -11.61
C PHE A 46 -4.28 9.90 -10.42
N GLU A 47 -5.18 10.54 -9.68
CA GLU A 47 -4.81 11.48 -8.62
C GLU A 47 -4.56 10.80 -7.27
N ALA A 48 -5.13 9.60 -7.03
CA ALA A 48 -5.04 8.90 -5.75
C ALA A 48 -5.00 7.37 -5.86
N LEU A 49 -4.11 6.72 -5.10
CA LEU A 49 -4.06 5.28 -4.85
C LEU A 49 -4.45 5.03 -3.38
N PHE A 50 -5.40 4.12 -3.14
CA PHE A 50 -5.73 3.65 -1.79
C PHE A 50 -5.35 2.19 -1.64
N VAL A 51 -4.55 1.88 -0.62
CA VAL A 51 -4.16 0.51 -0.27
C VAL A 51 -4.80 0.16 1.05
N ASP A 52 -5.67 -0.85 1.03
CA ASP A 52 -6.30 -1.41 2.22
C ASP A 52 -5.50 -2.60 2.75
N GLU A 53 -5.80 -3.01 3.98
CA GLU A 53 -5.14 -4.03 4.79
C GLU A 53 -4.37 -5.14 4.04
N GLY A 54 -3.21 -5.54 4.58
CA GLY A 54 -2.41 -6.64 4.02
C GLY A 54 -0.94 -6.60 4.44
N PHE A 55 -0.48 -5.45 4.90
CA PHE A 55 0.87 -5.22 5.41
C PHE A 55 1.21 -6.05 6.66
N GLY A 56 0.21 -6.43 7.48
CA GLY A 56 0.45 -7.24 8.68
C GLY A 56 0.87 -8.69 8.41
N SER A 57 0.78 -9.13 7.15
CA SER A 57 1.26 -10.46 6.71
C SER A 57 2.69 -10.43 6.18
N LEU A 58 3.31 -9.25 6.11
CA LEU A 58 4.69 -9.06 5.65
C LEU A 58 5.67 -9.23 6.81
N ASP A 59 6.82 -9.82 6.51
CA ASP A 59 7.98 -9.71 7.38
C ASP A 59 8.54 -8.26 7.38
N PRO A 60 9.42 -7.89 8.32
CA PRO A 60 9.93 -6.53 8.44
C PRO A 60 10.67 -6.01 7.19
N GLU A 61 11.37 -6.88 6.46
CA GLU A 61 12.10 -6.50 5.25
C GLU A 61 11.12 -6.18 4.12
N ALA A 62 10.15 -7.07 3.89
CA ALA A 62 9.08 -6.90 2.93
C ALA A 62 8.21 -5.68 3.24
N LEU A 63 7.95 -5.40 4.52
CA LEU A 63 7.21 -4.21 4.96
C LEU A 63 7.96 -2.92 4.62
N GLY A 64 9.26 -2.86 4.89
CA GLY A 64 10.10 -1.71 4.53
C GLY A 64 10.10 -1.44 3.03
N GLN A 65 10.25 -2.48 2.22
CA GLN A 65 10.16 -2.35 0.75
C GLN A 65 8.80 -1.83 0.28
N ALA A 66 7.71 -2.24 0.93
CA ALA A 66 6.37 -1.76 0.60
C ALA A 66 6.21 -0.27 0.93
N VAL A 67 6.70 0.17 2.09
CA VAL A 67 6.72 1.57 2.51
C VAL A 67 7.53 2.44 1.54
N ASP A 68 8.74 2.00 1.19
CA ASP A 68 9.61 2.70 0.23
C ASP A 68 8.91 2.88 -1.13
N ALA A 69 8.20 1.85 -1.59
CA ALA A 69 7.46 1.91 -2.85
C ALA A 69 6.30 2.92 -2.79
N LEU A 70 5.58 3.00 -1.67
CA LEU A 70 4.52 3.99 -1.46
C LEU A 70 5.08 5.43 -1.47
N HIS A 71 6.25 5.64 -0.87
CA HIS A 71 6.95 6.93 -0.93
C HIS A 71 7.37 7.32 -2.34
N GLN A 72 7.83 6.36 -3.16
CA GLN A 72 8.19 6.62 -4.55
C GLN A 72 6.98 7.09 -5.37
N ILE A 73 5.80 6.49 -5.17
CA ILE A 73 4.57 6.98 -5.81
C ILE A 73 4.25 8.39 -5.33
N HIS A 74 4.30 8.64 -4.02
CA HIS A 74 3.99 9.96 -3.48
C HIS A 74 4.90 11.05 -4.08
N ALA A 75 6.19 10.75 -4.24
CA ALA A 75 7.18 11.63 -4.86
C ALA A 75 6.89 11.98 -6.33
N THR A 76 6.08 11.17 -7.03
CA THR A 76 5.61 11.51 -8.39
C THR A 76 4.45 12.52 -8.42
N GLY A 77 4.04 13.04 -7.25
CA GLY A 77 2.94 14.01 -7.12
C GLY A 77 1.56 13.37 -7.03
N ARG A 78 1.50 12.05 -6.82
CA ARG A 78 0.26 11.30 -6.63
C ARG A 78 -0.10 11.21 -5.15
N THR A 79 -1.40 11.21 -4.85
CA THR A 79 -1.89 10.98 -3.49
C THR A 79 -1.87 9.48 -3.21
N VAL A 80 -1.33 9.08 -2.06
CA VAL A 80 -1.35 7.68 -1.62
C VAL A 80 -2.00 7.62 -0.24
N GLY A 81 -3.10 6.90 -0.13
CA GLY A 81 -3.78 6.61 1.13
C GLY A 81 -3.54 5.16 1.54
N VAL A 82 -3.23 4.93 2.81
CA VAL A 82 -2.98 3.60 3.36
C VAL A 82 -3.88 3.37 4.56
N ILE A 83 -4.56 2.22 4.58
CA ILE A 83 -5.34 1.75 5.72
C ILE A 83 -4.56 0.61 6.35
N THR A 84 -4.12 0.78 7.59
CA THR A 84 -3.28 -0.20 8.26
C THR A 84 -3.42 -0.17 9.77
N HIS A 85 -3.38 -1.36 10.37
CA HIS A 85 -3.25 -1.51 11.82
C HIS A 85 -1.79 -1.71 12.26
N VAL A 86 -0.84 -1.83 11.31
CA VAL A 86 0.56 -2.15 11.56
C VAL A 86 1.31 -0.94 12.13
N GLU A 87 1.90 -1.09 13.31
CA GLU A 87 2.53 0.04 14.02
C GLU A 87 3.74 0.62 13.29
N ALA A 88 4.60 -0.24 12.74
CA ALA A 88 5.79 0.18 11.99
C ALA A 88 5.43 1.07 10.77
N MET A 89 4.24 0.88 10.17
CA MET A 89 3.78 1.79 9.11
C MET A 89 3.29 3.13 9.63
N LYS A 90 2.71 3.18 10.83
CA LYS A 90 2.23 4.44 11.42
C LYS A 90 3.38 5.35 11.85
N GLU A 91 4.49 4.75 12.30
CA GLU A 91 5.71 5.48 12.66
C GLU A 91 6.33 6.18 11.45
N ASP A 92 6.23 5.54 10.29
CA ASP A 92 6.75 6.03 9.01
C ASP A 92 5.78 7.00 8.32
N LEU A 93 4.50 6.61 8.20
CA LEU A 93 3.41 7.41 7.64
C LEU A 93 2.77 8.31 8.71
N GLN A 94 3.50 9.34 9.13
CA GLN A 94 3.12 10.22 10.26
C GLN A 94 1.89 11.10 10.01
N ILE A 95 1.48 11.25 8.74
CA ILE A 95 0.29 12.01 8.33
C ILE A 95 -0.87 11.03 8.10
N GLY A 96 -1.94 11.15 8.88
CA GLY A 96 -3.11 10.30 8.73
C GLY A 96 -4.25 10.60 9.70
N ILE A 97 -5.29 9.77 9.59
CA ILE A 97 -6.45 9.78 10.47
C ILE A 97 -6.32 8.59 11.40
N ARG A 98 -6.16 8.84 12.69
CA ARG A 98 -6.19 7.81 13.73
C ARG A 98 -7.65 7.51 14.10
N VAL A 99 -8.00 6.24 14.08
CA VAL A 99 -9.33 5.75 14.50
C VAL A 99 -9.18 5.07 15.87
N ASP A 100 -9.79 5.65 16.89
CA ASP A 100 -9.78 5.09 18.25
C ASP A 100 -11.18 4.60 18.64
N ARG A 101 -11.28 3.35 19.10
CA ARG A 101 -12.56 2.81 19.61
C ARG A 101 -12.92 3.48 20.94
N LEU A 102 -14.20 3.81 21.12
CA LEU A 102 -14.69 4.36 22.38
C LEU A 102 -14.58 3.32 23.51
N PRO A 103 -14.26 3.74 24.76
CA PRO A 103 -14.10 2.81 25.88
C PRO A 103 -15.35 1.98 26.21
N ASP A 104 -16.54 2.49 25.88
CA ASP A 104 -17.81 1.83 26.10
C ASP A 104 -18.19 0.83 24.98
N GLY A 105 -17.36 0.73 23.94
CA GLY A 105 -17.56 -0.15 22.80
C GLY A 105 -18.64 0.30 21.80
N ASN A 106 -19.33 1.42 22.04
CA ASN A 106 -20.49 1.85 21.25
C ASN A 106 -20.14 2.72 20.04
N GLY A 107 -18.86 2.80 19.65
CA GLY A 107 -18.44 3.54 18.47
C GLY A 107 -16.93 3.77 18.43
N SER A 108 -16.54 4.74 17.62
CA SER A 108 -15.15 5.18 17.44
C SER A 108 -15.08 6.70 17.31
N THR A 109 -13.94 7.27 17.65
CA THR A 109 -13.57 8.67 17.39
C THR A 109 -12.46 8.73 16.34
N LEU A 110 -12.36 9.85 15.63
CA LEU A 110 -11.31 10.12 14.66
C LEU A 110 -10.43 11.26 15.17
N ALA A 111 -9.12 11.14 15.03
CA ALA A 111 -8.15 12.19 15.30
C ALA A 111 -7.22 12.36 14.08
N CYS A 112 -7.01 13.59 13.62
CA CYS A 112 -6.09 13.87 12.50
C CYS A 112 -4.67 14.14 13.02
N HIS A 113 -3.65 13.64 12.32
CA HIS A 113 -2.24 13.76 12.73
C HIS A 113 -1.35 13.97 11.50
N PRO A 114 -0.32 14.83 11.52
CA PRO A 114 -0.35 16.11 12.20
C PRO A 114 -1.46 16.98 11.59
N GLU A 115 -1.81 18.07 12.27
CA GLU A 115 -2.80 19.03 11.78
C GLU A 115 -2.47 19.42 10.32
N ILE A 116 -3.38 19.11 9.39
CA ILE A 116 -3.35 19.57 7.99
C ILE A 116 -3.79 21.03 7.94
#